data_AF-A0A954R591-F1
#
_entry.id   AF-A0A954R591-F1
#
_cell.length_a   1.000
_cell.length_b   1.000
_cell.length_c   1.000
_cell.angle_alpha   90.00
_cell.angle_beta   90.00
_cell.angle_gamma   90.00
#
_symmetry.space_group_name_H-M   'P 1'
#
loop_
_entity.id
_entity.type
_entity.pdbx_description
1 polymer ?
#
loop_
_entity_poly.entity_id
_entity_poly.type
_entity_poly.pdbx_seq_one_letter_code
_entity_poly.pdbx_strand_id
1 'polypeptide(L)'
;PFRYSSWPMNASVQAWSVTQAVERQLSKLEKAGRMKEMPPVLAMQSVVDSTIIVPKLITTLFDRLTSASSELFLFDINRMDKFMNLFNRSFEHAIFSKLKLTDMPFTLSVLKNANSDSRQMLLQTRNGKLWTETMTDYSWPAGVASLSHLAVPIPSEDLIYGTQEATAASGLPLGTLSMRAEPSALLISNSLFYRCRNNPFYHLMENHVVKWISCRIFE
;
A
#
# COMPACT_ATOMS: atom_id res chain seq x y z
N PRO A 1 -22.63 -19.44 -18.65
CA PRO A 1 -21.20 -19.07 -18.45
C PRO A 1 -21.09 -17.57 -18.11
N PHE A 2 -21.09 -17.25 -16.82
CA PHE A 2 -21.03 -15.86 -16.33
C PHE A 2 -19.57 -15.38 -16.36
N ARG A 3 -19.27 -14.33 -17.13
CA ARG A 3 -17.92 -13.72 -17.16
C ARG A 3 -17.64 -13.08 -15.81
N TYR A 4 -16.44 -13.29 -15.28
CA TYR A 4 -15.93 -12.67 -14.06
C TYR A 4 -16.00 -11.12 -14.08
N SER A 5 -16.16 -10.51 -15.25
CA SER A 5 -16.38 -9.07 -15.46
C SER A 5 -17.82 -8.59 -15.26
N SER A 6 -18.78 -9.45 -14.91
CA SER A 6 -20.20 -9.09 -14.75
C SER A 6 -20.63 -8.77 -13.31
N TRP A 7 -19.72 -8.85 -12.34
CA TRP A 7 -19.95 -8.47 -10.93
C TRP A 7 -19.37 -7.10 -10.44
N PRO A 8 -18.78 -6.20 -11.25
CA PRO A 8 -18.12 -5.02 -10.69
C PRO A 8 -19.09 -3.94 -10.20
N MET A 9 -20.26 -3.76 -10.84
CA MET A 9 -21.10 -2.59 -10.54
C MET A 9 -21.63 -2.58 -9.10
N ASN A 10 -22.16 -3.69 -8.60
CA ASN A 10 -22.70 -3.72 -7.24
C ASN A 10 -21.61 -3.52 -6.18
N ALA A 11 -20.47 -4.23 -6.33
CA ALA A 11 -19.33 -4.07 -5.43
C ALA A 11 -18.77 -2.64 -5.47
N SER A 12 -18.65 -2.03 -6.65
CA SER A 12 -18.21 -0.64 -6.79
C SER A 12 -19.21 0.36 -6.17
N VAL A 13 -20.51 0.17 -6.35
CA VAL A 13 -21.55 1.02 -5.75
C VAL A 13 -21.55 0.90 -4.23
N GLN A 14 -21.40 -0.31 -3.70
CA GLN A 14 -21.29 -0.54 -2.25
C GLN A 14 -20.05 0.12 -1.68
N ALA A 15 -18.88 -0.10 -2.29
CA ALA A 15 -17.63 0.55 -1.88
C ALA A 15 -17.77 2.08 -1.87
N TRP A 16 -18.31 2.65 -2.95
CA TRP A 16 -18.56 4.10 -3.05
C TRP A 16 -19.53 4.62 -1.97
N SER A 17 -20.60 3.87 -1.68
CA SER A 17 -21.60 4.25 -0.67
C SER A 17 -20.99 4.23 0.73
N VAL A 18 -20.15 3.23 1.04
CA VAL A 18 -19.40 3.16 2.29
C VAL A 18 -18.42 4.33 2.39
N THR A 19 -17.65 4.62 1.35
CA THR A 19 -16.74 5.78 1.33
C THR A 19 -17.50 7.07 1.58
N GLN A 20 -18.64 7.30 0.93
CA GLN A 20 -19.47 8.48 1.17
C GLN A 20 -20.00 8.56 2.59
N ALA A 21 -20.42 7.44 3.18
CA ALA A 21 -20.89 7.40 4.55
C ALA A 21 -19.76 7.79 5.53
N VAL A 22 -18.56 7.25 5.34
CA VAL A 22 -17.37 7.59 6.12
C VAL A 22 -17.00 9.07 5.98
N GLU A 23 -16.94 9.59 4.75
CA GLU A 23 -16.64 11.02 4.50
C GLU A 23 -17.65 11.94 5.20
N ARG A 24 -18.94 11.61 5.15
CA ARG A 24 -20.00 12.38 5.85
C ARG A 24 -19.84 12.33 7.37
N GLN A 25 -19.47 11.18 7.94
CA GLN A 25 -19.25 11.06 9.37
C GLN A 25 -18.02 11.85 9.83
N LEU A 26 -16.90 11.76 9.09
CA LEU A 26 -15.70 12.54 9.35
C LEU A 26 -15.99 14.05 9.29
N SER A 27 -16.71 14.52 8.28
CA SER A 27 -17.10 15.93 8.20
C SER A 27 -18.05 16.38 9.31
N LYS A 28 -18.91 15.50 9.85
CA LYS A 28 -19.74 15.81 11.02
C LYS A 28 -18.89 15.94 12.29
N LEU A 29 -17.94 15.03 12.51
CA LEU A 29 -17.01 15.07 13.64
C LEU A 29 -16.14 16.33 13.61
N GLU A 30 -15.61 16.66 12.43
CA GLU A 30 -14.83 17.87 12.20
C GLU A 30 -15.63 19.14 12.50
N LYS A 31 -16.84 19.28 11.95
CA LYS A 31 -17.71 20.44 12.23
C LYS A 31 -18.09 20.56 13.70
N ALA A 32 -18.18 19.44 14.42
CA ALA A 32 -18.45 19.43 15.85
C ALA A 32 -17.21 19.70 16.71
N GLY A 33 -16.01 19.86 16.12
CA GLY A 33 -14.76 20.02 16.86
C GLY A 33 -14.29 18.74 17.58
N ARG A 34 -14.84 17.58 17.20
CA ARG A 34 -14.67 16.29 17.88
C ARG A 34 -13.63 15.38 17.22
N MET A 35 -12.79 15.91 16.32
CA MET A 35 -11.70 15.10 15.72
C MET A 35 -10.70 14.56 16.75
N LYS A 36 -10.63 15.18 17.94
CA LYS A 36 -9.84 14.69 19.08
C LYS A 36 -10.33 13.33 19.62
N GLU A 37 -11.57 12.95 19.32
CA GLU A 37 -12.13 11.65 19.71
C GLU A 37 -11.77 10.54 18.73
N MET A 38 -11.19 10.87 17.56
CA MET A 38 -10.75 9.86 16.62
C MET A 38 -9.59 9.07 17.22
N PRO A 39 -9.64 7.73 17.19
CA PRO A 39 -8.51 6.93 17.60
C PRO A 39 -7.33 7.18 16.64
N PRO A 40 -6.09 6.95 17.09
CA PRO A 40 -4.94 6.93 16.19
C PRO A 40 -5.19 6.01 14.99
N VAL A 41 -4.80 6.46 13.80
CA VAL A 41 -4.98 5.69 12.56
C VAL A 41 -3.62 5.28 12.02
N LEU A 42 -3.44 3.99 11.76
CA LEU A 42 -2.34 3.47 10.94
C LEU A 42 -2.88 3.07 9.58
N ALA A 43 -2.35 3.64 8.50
CA ALA A 43 -2.64 3.20 7.14
C ALA A 43 -1.35 2.77 6.44
N MET A 44 -1.31 1.55 5.91
CA MET A 44 -0.17 1.03 5.15
C MET A 44 -0.62 0.72 3.72
N GLN A 45 0.01 1.36 2.74
CA GLN A 45 -0.42 1.26 1.34
C GLN A 45 0.74 1.41 0.37
N SER A 46 0.57 0.92 -0.87
CA SER A 46 1.51 1.25 -1.94
C SER A 46 1.29 2.68 -2.44
N VAL A 47 2.36 3.36 -2.84
CA VAL A 47 2.26 4.66 -3.52
C VAL A 47 1.60 4.56 -4.90
N VAL A 48 1.65 3.38 -5.52
CA VAL A 48 0.94 3.07 -6.76
C VAL A 48 -0.17 2.06 -6.43
N ASP A 49 -1.38 2.58 -6.26
CA ASP A 49 -2.59 1.77 -6.08
C ASP A 49 -3.60 2.11 -7.18
N SER A 50 -4.22 1.08 -7.74
CA SER A 50 -5.28 1.21 -8.74
C SER A 50 -6.68 1.39 -8.13
N THR A 51 -6.82 1.17 -6.82
CA THR A 51 -8.11 1.19 -6.11
C THR A 51 -8.27 2.37 -5.16
N ILE A 52 -7.16 2.93 -4.68
CA ILE A 52 -7.16 4.06 -3.75
C ILE A 52 -6.41 5.23 -4.39
N ILE A 53 -7.06 6.40 -4.37
CA ILE A 53 -6.42 7.66 -4.74
C ILE A 53 -5.70 8.17 -3.49
N VAL A 54 -4.42 7.81 -3.32
CA VAL A 54 -3.60 8.18 -2.15
C VAL A 54 -3.68 9.67 -1.79
N PRO A 55 -3.62 10.63 -2.74
CA PRO A 55 -3.80 12.05 -2.42
C PRO A 55 -5.13 12.36 -1.72
N LYS A 56 -6.20 11.63 -2.06
CA LYS A 56 -7.52 11.81 -1.46
C LYS A 56 -7.55 11.24 -0.04
N LEU A 57 -6.88 10.12 0.22
CA LEU A 57 -6.72 9.57 1.57
C LEU A 57 -6.04 10.60 2.49
N ILE A 58 -4.98 11.25 2.00
CA ILE A 58 -4.27 12.31 2.74
C ILE A 58 -5.24 13.46 3.06
N THR A 59 -5.88 14.05 2.04
CA THR A 59 -6.70 15.26 2.24
C THR A 59 -8.02 15.03 2.96
N THR A 60 -8.57 13.82 2.88
CA THR A 60 -9.91 13.51 3.41
C THR A 60 -9.85 12.97 4.83
N LEU A 61 -8.75 12.31 5.20
CA LEU A 61 -8.58 11.69 6.51
C LEU A 61 -7.39 12.29 7.24
N PHE A 62 -6.17 12.06 6.76
CA PHE A 62 -4.95 12.36 7.51
C PHE A 62 -4.76 13.84 7.84
N ASP A 63 -5.09 14.75 6.92
CA ASP A 63 -5.02 16.20 7.16
C ASP A 63 -5.99 16.68 8.26
N ARG A 64 -7.01 15.89 8.59
CA ARG A 64 -8.02 16.22 9.62
C ARG A 64 -7.73 15.58 10.97
N LEU A 65 -6.79 14.65 11.03
CA LEU A 65 -6.44 13.98 12.28
C LEU A 65 -5.79 14.99 13.23
N THR A 66 -6.04 14.82 14.52
CA THR A 66 -5.44 15.67 15.57
C THR A 66 -4.50 14.88 16.48
N SER A 67 -4.38 13.57 16.26
CA SER A 67 -3.52 12.68 17.03
C SER A 67 -2.18 12.49 16.33
N ALA A 68 -1.12 12.99 16.96
CA ALA A 68 0.27 12.80 16.52
C ALA A 68 0.69 11.32 16.45
N SER A 69 -0.08 10.44 17.10
CA SER A 69 0.13 8.99 17.08
C SER A 69 -0.42 8.33 15.82
N SER A 70 -1.04 9.07 14.89
CA SER A 70 -1.45 8.53 13.60
C SER A 70 -0.25 8.40 12.66
N GLU A 71 -0.28 7.41 11.78
CA GLU A 71 0.81 7.12 10.86
C GLU A 71 0.31 6.73 9.46
N LEU A 72 0.92 7.33 8.44
CA LEU A 72 0.79 6.93 7.05
C LEU A 72 2.08 6.23 6.61
N PHE A 73 2.00 4.93 6.38
CA PHE A 73 3.10 4.12 5.88
C PHE A 73 2.92 3.86 4.38
N LEU A 74 3.93 4.20 3.58
CA LEU A 74 3.92 4.08 2.14
C LEU A 74 5.01 3.12 1.66
N PHE A 75 4.62 2.11 0.88
CA PHE A 75 5.56 1.31 0.09
C PHE A 75 5.79 2.01 -1.24
N ASP A 76 7.01 2.52 -1.46
CA ASP A 76 7.40 3.14 -2.74
C ASP A 76 7.46 2.10 -3.88
N ILE A 77 7.72 2.55 -5.10
CA ILE A 77 8.05 1.65 -6.20
C ILE A 77 9.52 1.20 -6.11
N ASN A 78 9.86 0.14 -6.82
CA ASN A 78 11.24 -0.26 -7.05
C ASN A 78 11.92 0.74 -7.99
N ARG A 79 12.67 1.68 -7.41
CA ARG A 79 13.33 2.78 -8.13
C ARG A 79 14.65 2.42 -8.81
N MET A 80 14.91 1.14 -9.04
CA MET A 80 16.14 0.71 -9.71
C MET A 80 16.16 1.22 -11.16
N ASP A 81 17.21 1.95 -11.54
CA ASP A 81 17.26 2.78 -12.76
C ASP A 81 16.83 2.08 -14.06
N LYS A 82 17.09 0.77 -14.18
CA LYS A 82 16.77 -0.03 -15.38
C LYS A 82 15.28 -0.07 -15.73
N PHE A 83 14.38 0.20 -14.78
CA PHE A 83 12.94 0.12 -14.98
C PHE A 83 12.20 1.44 -14.76
N MET A 84 12.91 2.50 -14.37
CA MET A 84 12.31 3.78 -13.97
C MET A 84 11.46 4.45 -15.06
N ASN A 85 11.86 4.30 -16.33
CA ASN A 85 11.13 4.89 -17.47
C ASN A 85 9.86 4.13 -17.86
N LEU A 86 9.57 2.99 -17.23
CA LEU A 86 8.36 2.20 -17.47
C LEU A 86 7.20 2.60 -16.54
N PHE A 87 7.45 3.45 -15.54
CA PHE A 87 6.44 3.86 -14.57
C PHE A 87 5.78 5.17 -14.97
N ASN A 88 4.45 5.24 -14.79
CA ASN A 88 3.74 6.50 -14.78
C ASN A 88 4.07 7.25 -13.48
N ARG A 89 4.88 8.31 -13.57
CA ARG A 89 5.35 9.10 -12.41
C ARG A 89 4.37 10.18 -11.93
N SER A 90 3.15 10.22 -12.47
CA SER A 90 2.12 11.19 -12.03
C SER A 90 1.83 11.14 -10.53
N PHE A 91 1.98 9.96 -9.90
CA PHE A 91 1.83 9.80 -8.45
C PHE A 91 2.85 10.61 -7.65
N GLU A 92 4.07 10.82 -8.17
CA GLU A 92 5.12 11.52 -7.43
C GLU A 92 4.74 12.97 -7.15
N HIS A 93 4.22 13.65 -8.18
CA HIS A 93 3.74 15.01 -8.03
C HIS A 93 2.48 15.05 -7.17
N ALA A 94 1.55 14.11 -7.33
CA ALA A 94 0.28 14.12 -6.61
C ALA A 94 0.42 13.81 -5.11
N ILE A 95 1.35 12.91 -4.75
CA ILE A 95 1.54 12.42 -3.38
C ILE A 95 2.64 13.20 -2.67
N PHE A 96 3.88 13.18 -3.20
CA PHE A 96 5.02 13.74 -2.46
C PHE A 96 4.99 15.27 -2.36
N SER A 97 4.32 15.99 -3.26
CA SER A 97 4.12 17.44 -3.07
C SER A 97 3.30 17.75 -1.82
N LYS A 98 2.26 16.96 -1.54
CA LYS A 98 1.41 17.09 -0.34
C LYS A 98 2.15 16.67 0.92
N LEU A 99 3.02 15.67 0.82
CA LEU A 99 3.80 15.16 1.95
C LEU A 99 5.01 16.04 2.32
N LYS A 100 5.29 17.11 1.56
CA LYS A 100 6.32 18.11 1.88
C LYS A 100 5.84 19.18 2.86
N LEU A 101 4.56 19.19 3.24
CA LEU A 101 4.00 20.17 4.19
C LEU A 101 4.68 20.05 5.56
N THR A 102 5.04 21.19 6.16
CA THR A 102 5.89 21.27 7.36
C THR A 102 5.20 20.83 8.64
N ASP A 103 3.86 20.87 8.68
CA ASP A 103 3.05 20.69 9.89
C ASP A 103 2.03 19.54 9.73
N MET A 104 2.51 18.35 9.35
CA MET A 104 1.63 17.18 9.21
C MET A 104 1.22 16.70 10.61
N PRO A 105 -0.09 16.47 10.86
CA PRO A 105 -0.57 16.03 12.16
C PRO A 105 -0.37 14.52 12.43
N PHE A 106 0.43 13.86 11.60
CA PHE A 106 0.69 12.42 11.61
C PHE A 106 2.15 12.14 11.24
N THR A 107 2.61 10.95 11.61
CA THR A 107 3.93 10.42 11.20
C THR A 107 3.85 9.88 9.78
N LEU A 108 4.80 10.24 8.93
CA LEU A 108 4.92 9.67 7.58
C LEU A 108 6.10 8.70 7.55
N SER A 109 5.85 7.46 7.16
CA SER A 109 6.90 6.47 6.95
C SER A 109 6.88 5.99 5.50
N VAL A 110 8.03 5.96 4.84
CA VAL A 110 8.17 5.57 3.44
C VAL A 110 9.25 4.51 3.33
N LEU A 111 8.88 3.31 2.90
CA LEU A 111 9.81 2.24 2.56
C LEU A 111 10.22 2.39 1.09
N LYS A 112 11.46 2.77 0.84
CA LYS A 112 12.00 3.10 -0.50
C LYS A 112 13.36 2.46 -0.73
N ASN A 113 13.81 2.41 -1.98
CA ASN A 113 15.19 2.01 -2.27
C ASN A 113 16.19 2.93 -1.57
N ALA A 114 17.26 2.37 -1.02
CA ALA A 114 18.34 3.09 -0.36
C ALA A 114 19.10 4.00 -1.35
N ASN A 115 19.24 3.58 -2.60
CA ASN A 115 19.77 4.36 -3.73
C ASN A 115 19.21 3.82 -5.06
N SER A 116 19.46 4.51 -6.17
CA SER A 116 18.92 4.17 -7.49
C SER A 116 19.58 2.94 -8.15
N ASP A 117 20.75 2.54 -7.67
CA ASP A 117 21.51 1.40 -8.19
C ASP A 117 21.25 0.09 -7.43
N SER A 118 20.50 0.16 -6.32
CA SER A 118 20.28 -0.96 -5.42
C SER A 118 18.81 -1.28 -5.23
N ARG A 119 18.52 -2.56 -5.01
CA ARG A 119 17.21 -3.04 -4.56
C ARG A 119 17.05 -3.01 -3.03
N GLN A 120 18.11 -2.69 -2.29
CA GLN A 120 18.08 -2.58 -0.83
C GLN A 120 17.08 -1.53 -0.39
N MET A 121 16.29 -1.84 0.64
CA MET A 121 15.27 -0.93 1.16
C MET A 121 15.76 -0.18 2.39
N LEU A 122 15.34 1.07 2.47
CA LEU A 122 15.55 1.99 3.58
C LEU A 122 14.17 2.51 4.01
N LEU A 123 13.94 2.52 5.31
CA LEU A 123 12.75 3.12 5.92
C LEU A 123 13.06 4.56 6.28
N GLN A 124 12.39 5.49 5.60
CA GLN A 124 12.49 6.92 5.87
C GLN A 124 11.25 7.35 6.66
N THR A 125 11.43 7.84 7.88
CA THR A 125 10.33 8.26 8.77
C THR A 125 10.42 9.75 9.05
N ARG A 126 9.27 10.41 9.04
CA ARG A 126 9.11 11.83 9.33
C ARG A 126 8.13 12.02 10.47
N ASN A 127 8.59 12.64 11.54
CA ASN A 127 7.75 13.11 12.63
C ASN A 127 7.86 14.64 12.73
N GLY A 128 6.79 15.35 12.38
CA GLY A 128 6.80 16.81 12.24
C GLY A 128 7.84 17.28 11.20
N LYS A 129 8.95 17.86 11.66
CA LYS A 129 10.05 18.34 10.80
C LYS A 129 11.26 17.42 10.77
N LEU A 130 11.34 16.47 11.70
CA LEU A 130 12.51 15.60 11.83
C LEU A 130 12.37 14.42 10.87
N TRP A 131 13.42 14.20 10.08
CA TRP A 131 13.58 13.01 9.25
C TRP A 131 14.58 12.06 9.89
N THR A 132 14.22 10.78 9.92
CA THR A 132 15.11 9.69 10.33
C THR A 132 15.12 8.62 9.25
N GLU A 133 16.28 8.00 9.07
CA GLU A 133 16.48 6.95 8.08
C GLU A 133 17.00 5.70 8.79
N THR A 134 16.45 4.54 8.44
CA THR A 134 16.85 3.26 9.02
C THR A 134 17.02 2.26 7.89
N MET A 135 18.23 1.72 7.77
CA MET A 135 18.50 0.62 6.85
C MET A 135 17.71 -0.61 7.28
N THR A 136 17.15 -1.31 6.31
CA THR A 136 16.40 -2.55 6.54
C THR A 136 17.17 -3.70 5.91
N ASP A 137 16.91 -4.94 6.33
CA ASP A 137 17.50 -6.14 5.71
C ASP A 137 16.74 -6.60 4.45
N TYR A 138 15.74 -5.83 4.03
CA TYR A 138 14.88 -6.19 2.90
C TYR A 138 15.39 -5.62 1.59
N SER A 139 15.07 -6.32 0.50
CA SER A 139 15.30 -5.84 -0.85
C SER A 139 14.15 -6.21 -1.77
N TRP A 140 13.94 -5.44 -2.84
CA TRP A 140 12.99 -5.84 -3.87
C TRP A 140 13.42 -7.15 -4.54
N PRO A 141 12.51 -8.12 -4.69
CA PRO A 141 12.76 -9.29 -5.54
C PRO A 141 12.95 -8.89 -7.00
N ALA A 142 13.68 -9.73 -7.75
CA ALA A 142 13.85 -9.52 -9.18
C ALA A 142 12.49 -9.57 -9.90
N GLY A 143 12.25 -8.65 -10.85
CA GLY A 143 11.00 -8.59 -11.61
C GLY A 143 9.82 -7.96 -10.87
N VAL A 144 9.97 -7.55 -9.61
CA VAL A 144 8.91 -6.85 -8.86
C VAL A 144 9.14 -5.33 -8.91
N ALA A 145 8.12 -4.63 -9.42
CA ALA A 145 8.16 -3.20 -9.71
C ALA A 145 7.45 -2.35 -8.63
N SER A 146 6.36 -2.84 -8.06
CA SER A 146 5.62 -2.22 -6.97
C SER A 146 4.73 -3.26 -6.28
N LEU A 147 4.28 -2.97 -5.07
CA LEU A 147 3.18 -3.73 -4.48
C LEU A 147 1.87 -3.41 -5.21
N SER A 148 0.96 -4.37 -5.24
CA SER A 148 -0.45 -4.09 -5.49
C SER A 148 -1.19 -3.95 -4.15
N HIS A 149 -2.39 -3.35 -4.13
CA HIS A 149 -3.21 -3.31 -2.91
C HIS A 149 -3.56 -4.70 -2.37
N LEU A 150 -3.61 -5.72 -3.23
CA LEU A 150 -3.87 -7.10 -2.82
C LEU A 150 -2.64 -7.74 -2.18
N ALA A 151 -1.44 -7.29 -2.55
CA ALA A 151 -0.20 -7.87 -2.05
C ALA A 151 0.07 -7.48 -0.60
N VAL A 152 -0.29 -6.25 -0.20
CA VAL A 152 0.04 -5.68 1.12
C VAL A 152 -0.17 -6.65 2.29
N PRO A 153 -1.34 -7.32 2.45
CA PRO A 153 -1.60 -8.21 3.57
C PRO A 153 -1.16 -9.67 3.35
N ILE A 154 -0.52 -10.02 2.24
CA ILE A 154 -0.21 -11.42 1.89
C ILE A 154 1.28 -11.69 2.11
N PRO A 155 1.67 -12.66 2.96
CA PRO A 155 3.06 -13.02 3.17
C PRO A 155 3.68 -13.72 1.95
N SER A 156 5.01 -13.69 1.88
CA SER A 156 5.75 -14.40 0.82
C SER A 156 5.64 -15.92 0.98
N GLU A 157 5.35 -16.39 2.19
CA GLU A 157 5.20 -17.79 2.58
C GLU A 157 3.78 -18.32 2.36
N ASP A 158 2.85 -17.51 1.84
CA ASP A 158 1.48 -17.94 1.57
C ASP A 158 1.44 -19.10 0.56
N LEU A 159 0.72 -20.17 0.89
CA LEU A 159 0.68 -21.41 0.11
C LEU A 159 0.01 -21.25 -1.27
N ILE A 160 -0.74 -20.17 -1.50
CA ILE A 160 -1.49 -19.94 -2.74
C ILE A 160 -0.93 -18.73 -3.50
N TYR A 161 -0.67 -17.64 -2.80
CA TYR A 161 -0.30 -16.33 -3.37
C TYR A 161 1.16 -15.92 -3.10
N GLY A 162 1.90 -16.70 -2.31
CA GLY A 162 3.30 -16.48 -1.96
C GLY A 162 4.27 -16.70 -3.12
N THR A 163 5.53 -16.97 -2.80
CA THR A 163 6.58 -17.23 -3.80
C THR A 163 6.40 -18.60 -4.46
N GLN A 164 7.22 -18.88 -5.47
CA GLN A 164 7.20 -20.16 -6.16
C GLN A 164 7.57 -21.31 -5.21
N GLU A 165 8.50 -21.05 -4.29
CA GLU A 165 8.93 -22.00 -3.27
C GLU A 165 7.80 -22.28 -2.27
N ALA A 166 7.11 -21.24 -1.79
CA ALA A 166 6.00 -21.37 -0.84
C ALA A 166 4.82 -22.15 -1.41
N THR A 167 4.55 -21.95 -2.70
CA THR A 167 3.41 -22.55 -3.40
C THR A 167 3.70 -23.95 -3.97
N ALA A 168 4.93 -24.45 -3.86
CA ALA A 168 5.35 -25.72 -4.47
C ALA A 168 4.47 -26.93 -4.07
N ALA A 169 3.95 -26.93 -2.84
CA ALA A 169 3.10 -27.99 -2.31
C ALA A 169 1.60 -27.82 -2.58
N SER A 170 1.14 -26.64 -3.02
CA SER A 170 -0.30 -26.36 -3.16
C SER A 170 -0.91 -26.85 -4.47
N GLY A 171 -0.08 -27.18 -5.46
CA GLY A 171 -0.51 -27.62 -6.80
C GLY A 171 -1.15 -26.51 -7.65
N LEU A 172 -1.38 -25.32 -7.09
CA LEU A 172 -1.98 -24.16 -7.76
C LEU A 172 -1.32 -22.85 -7.29
N PRO A 173 -0.14 -22.49 -7.84
CA PRO A 173 0.62 -21.32 -7.42
C PRO A 173 0.04 -20.02 -8.02
N LEU A 174 -1.14 -19.59 -7.57
CA LEU A 174 -1.84 -18.41 -8.11
C LEU A 174 -1.06 -17.10 -7.92
N GLY A 175 -0.14 -17.05 -6.95
CA GLY A 175 0.76 -15.92 -6.70
C GLY A 175 1.83 -15.70 -7.77
N THR A 176 2.30 -16.80 -8.37
CA THR A 176 3.43 -16.82 -9.32
C THR A 176 3.08 -17.41 -10.68
N LEU A 177 1.80 -17.71 -10.91
CA LEU A 177 1.29 -18.24 -12.17
C LEU A 177 1.72 -17.35 -13.33
N SER A 178 2.57 -17.91 -14.21
CA SER A 178 3.06 -17.25 -15.41
C SER A 178 2.73 -18.14 -16.60
N MET A 179 1.93 -17.61 -17.54
CA MET A 179 1.55 -18.32 -18.76
C MET A 179 1.71 -17.38 -19.95
N ARG A 180 2.15 -17.95 -21.08
CA ARG A 180 2.20 -17.26 -22.38
C ARG A 180 1.28 -18.01 -23.32
N ALA A 181 0.31 -17.32 -23.88
CA ALA A 181 -0.66 -17.89 -24.81
C ALA A 181 -1.16 -16.79 -25.74
N GLU A 182 -1.83 -17.19 -26.82
CA GLU A 182 -2.54 -16.24 -27.69
C GLU A 182 -3.63 -15.49 -26.91
N PRO A 183 -3.95 -14.22 -27.23
CA PRO A 183 -4.87 -13.37 -26.47
C PRO A 183 -6.27 -13.95 -26.21
N SER A 184 -6.70 -14.95 -26.98
CA SER A 184 -8.02 -15.61 -26.86
C SER A 184 -7.94 -17.03 -26.29
N ALA A 185 -6.74 -17.55 -26.01
CA ALA A 185 -6.56 -18.91 -25.53
C ALA A 185 -6.83 -19.07 -24.03
N LEU A 186 -6.80 -17.98 -23.27
CA LEU A 186 -7.02 -17.97 -21.83
C LEU A 186 -8.43 -17.50 -21.46
N LEU A 187 -9.11 -18.26 -20.61
CA LEU A 187 -10.41 -17.88 -20.04
C LEU A 187 -10.30 -16.84 -18.92
N ILE A 188 -9.07 -16.46 -18.54
CA ILE A 188 -8.77 -15.61 -17.40
C ILE A 188 -8.15 -14.28 -17.85
N SER A 189 -8.44 -13.21 -17.11
CA SER A 189 -7.98 -11.85 -17.43
C SER A 189 -6.46 -11.74 -17.42
N ASN A 190 -5.89 -11.05 -18.41
CA ASN A 190 -4.46 -10.75 -18.48
C ASN A 190 -3.93 -10.03 -17.22
N SER A 191 -4.81 -9.27 -16.53
CA SER A 191 -4.47 -8.59 -15.28
C SER A 191 -4.06 -9.54 -14.15
N LEU A 192 -4.37 -10.84 -14.24
CA LEU A 192 -3.95 -11.83 -13.25
C LEU A 192 -2.43 -12.03 -13.26
N PHE A 193 -1.78 -11.91 -14.41
CA PHE A 193 -0.36 -12.20 -14.60
C PHE A 193 0.58 -11.03 -14.27
N TYR A 194 0.09 -9.79 -14.31
CA TYR A 194 0.92 -8.60 -14.07
C TYR A 194 0.91 -8.11 -12.62
N ARG A 195 -0.09 -8.52 -11.82
CA ARG A 195 -0.26 -8.00 -10.47
C ARG A 195 0.62 -8.76 -9.50
N CYS A 196 1.50 -8.05 -8.80
CA CYS A 196 2.17 -8.55 -7.59
C CYS A 196 1.11 -9.04 -6.58
N ARG A 197 1.31 -10.23 -5.99
CA ARG A 197 0.32 -10.92 -5.13
C ARG A 197 0.73 -11.13 -3.69
N ASN A 198 2.03 -11.07 -3.40
CA ASN A 198 2.56 -11.18 -2.04
C ASN A 198 3.47 -9.99 -1.76
N ASN A 199 3.64 -9.71 -0.47
CA ASN A 199 4.46 -8.63 0.02
C ASN A 199 5.82 -9.20 0.48
N PRO A 200 6.94 -8.91 -0.24
CA PRO A 200 8.28 -9.27 0.21
C PRO A 200 8.69 -8.56 1.51
N PHE A 201 7.93 -7.54 1.93
CA PHE A 201 8.14 -6.77 3.15
C PHE A 201 7.08 -7.09 4.22
N TYR A 202 6.36 -8.22 4.09
CA TYR A 202 5.29 -8.59 5.00
C TYR A 202 5.74 -8.62 6.46
N HIS A 203 6.87 -9.26 6.77
CA HIS A 203 7.38 -9.34 8.15
C HIS A 203 7.80 -7.96 8.70
N LEU A 204 8.31 -7.05 7.86
CA LEU A 204 8.55 -5.67 8.28
C LEU A 204 7.23 -4.98 8.64
N MET A 205 6.23 -5.12 7.78
CA MET A 205 4.90 -4.55 7.96
C MET A 205 4.23 -5.09 9.23
N GLU A 206 4.24 -6.42 9.41
CA GLU A 206 3.65 -7.10 10.57
C GLU A 206 4.31 -6.66 11.88
N ASN A 207 5.64 -6.69 11.94
CA ASN A 207 6.38 -6.23 13.11
C ASN A 207 6.11 -4.75 13.42
N HIS A 208 5.97 -3.92 12.37
CA HIS A 208 5.63 -2.50 12.53
C HIS A 208 4.22 -2.31 13.09
N VAL A 209 3.23 -3.05 12.58
CA VAL A 209 1.85 -3.04 13.08
C VAL A 209 1.81 -3.49 14.54
N VAL A 210 2.45 -4.60 14.88
CA VAL A 210 2.52 -5.11 16.26
C VAL A 210 3.14 -4.07 17.18
N LYS A 211 4.29 -3.51 16.81
CA LYS A 211 4.95 -2.45 17.59
C LYS A 211 4.06 -1.23 17.77
N TRP A 212 3.41 -0.78 16.69
CA TRP A 212 2.52 0.39 16.72
C TRP A 212 1.33 0.16 17.66
N ILE A 213 0.73 -1.03 17.63
CA ILE A 213 -0.36 -1.41 18.55
C ILE A 213 0.15 -1.50 19.99
N SER A 214 1.29 -2.19 20.23
CA SER A 214 1.85 -2.36 21.57
C SER A 214 2.16 -1.04 22.24
N CYS A 215 2.71 -0.05 21.53
CA CYS A 215 2.95 1.28 22.10
C CYS A 215 1.67 2.01 22.57
N ARG A 216 0.48 1.58 22.16
CA ARG A 216 -0.81 2.26 22.42
C ARG A 216 -1.77 1.49 23.31
N ILE A 217 -1.53 0.19 23.53
CA ILE A 217 -2.28 -0.62 24.51
C ILE A 217 -1.79 -0.34 25.94
N PHE A 218 -0.54 0.11 26.10
CA PHE A 218 0.09 0.37 27.40
C PHE A 218 0.20 1.87 27.75
N GLU A 219 -0.48 2.75 27.01
CA GLU A 219 -0.71 4.16 27.34
C GLU A 219 -2.14 4.35 27.89
#